data_AF-A0A8X6GEJ1-F1
#
_entry.id   AF-A0A8X6GEJ1-F1
#
_cell.length_a   1.000
_cell.length_b   1.000
_cell.length_c   1.000
_cell.angle_alpha   90.00
_cell.angle_beta   90.00
_cell.angle_gamma   90.00
#
_symmetry.space_group_name_H-M   'P 1'
#
loop_
_entity.id
_entity.type
_entity.pdbx_description
1 polymer ?
#
loop_
_entity_poly.entity_id
_entity_poly.type
_entity_poly.pdbx_seq_one_letter_code
_entity_poly.pdbx_strand_id
1 'polypeptide(L)'
;MEDISAVKIPAFVSSDPALWFGMLESTFELAIPKPITDERTKYNYCVAHLSPDAAMAVRDVILSPGSTNPYSKLKEEVIARCGESKSQEIRRLLAGEQLGDRKPSELFRVMQRRSESHNVADSLLLELFLQQLPPNVQSILASIQPLTAQKASEVADRILEVTPAQVSAASKYSSANSDNCSESELLKELKFLRQEVKELRRSRSFSRNRFNSRNRGKSPKPTASNLCWYHYKFAEKARKCIQPCSFQGNLNGQE
;
A
#
# COMPACT_ATOMS: atom_id res chain seq x y z
N MET A 1 25.73 32.79 -38.39
CA MET A 1 25.01 31.61 -38.91
C MET A 1 23.85 31.45 -37.95
N GLU A 2 22.71 32.05 -38.31
CA GLU A 2 21.55 32.14 -37.43
C GLU A 2 21.01 30.73 -37.17
N ASP A 3 20.86 30.39 -35.90
CA ASP A 3 20.31 29.13 -35.45
C ASP A 3 18.97 28.89 -36.16
N ILE A 4 18.94 27.85 -36.99
CA ILE A 4 17.72 27.33 -37.60
C ILE A 4 16.81 26.98 -36.41
N SER A 5 15.79 27.80 -36.18
CA SER A 5 14.89 27.73 -35.03
C SER A 5 14.29 26.34 -34.92
N ALA A 6 14.87 25.51 -34.05
CA ALA A 6 14.37 24.18 -33.77
C ALA A 6 12.96 24.32 -33.18
N VAL A 7 11.96 23.80 -33.90
CA VAL A 7 10.58 23.72 -33.41
C VAL A 7 10.60 22.91 -32.12
N LYS A 8 10.29 23.55 -30.99
CA LYS A 8 10.26 22.90 -29.68
C LYS A 8 8.97 22.13 -29.54
N ILE A 9 9.04 20.82 -29.74
CA ILE A 9 7.88 19.93 -29.64
C ILE A 9 7.64 19.54 -28.17
N PRO A 10 6.39 19.61 -27.68
CA PRO A 10 6.03 19.17 -26.34
C PRO A 10 6.26 17.67 -26.12
N ALA A 11 6.57 17.29 -24.88
CA ALA A 11 6.65 15.88 -24.48
C ALA A 11 5.30 15.18 -24.65
N PHE A 12 5.33 13.92 -25.08
CA PHE A 12 4.13 13.12 -25.28
C PHE A 12 3.34 12.90 -23.99
N VAL A 13 2.05 13.20 -24.01
CA VAL A 13 1.13 13.03 -22.88
C VAL A 13 0.33 11.74 -23.07
N SER A 14 0.84 10.62 -22.53
CA SER A 14 0.19 9.31 -22.66
C SER A 14 -1.16 9.19 -21.96
N SER A 15 -1.44 10.02 -20.95
CA SER A 15 -2.74 10.07 -20.30
C SER A 15 -3.83 10.74 -21.13
N ASP A 16 -3.43 11.62 -22.06
CA ASP A 16 -4.36 12.40 -22.89
C ASP A 16 -3.68 12.72 -24.25
N PRO A 17 -3.67 11.75 -25.18
CA PRO A 17 -3.04 11.94 -26.48
C PRO A 17 -3.71 13.05 -27.30
N ALA A 18 -5.01 13.29 -27.10
CA ALA A 18 -5.75 14.34 -27.78
C ALA A 18 -5.23 15.74 -27.38
N LEU A 19 -4.99 15.96 -26.08
CA LEU A 19 -4.33 17.17 -25.58
C LEU A 19 -2.96 17.37 -26.22
N TRP A 20 -2.14 16.32 -26.31
CA TRP A 20 -0.81 16.40 -26.91
C TRP A 20 -0.87 16.84 -28.38
N PHE A 21 -1.77 16.27 -29.18
CA PHE A 21 -1.95 16.70 -30.57
C PHE A 21 -2.44 18.14 -30.68
N GLY A 22 -3.31 18.59 -29.78
CA GLY A 22 -3.72 20.00 -29.73
C GLY A 22 -2.53 20.95 -29.48
N MET A 23 -1.68 20.61 -28.52
CA MET A 23 -0.44 21.37 -28.25
C MET A 23 0.50 21.34 -29.44
N LEU A 24 0.66 20.17 -30.07
CA LEU A 24 1.53 19.96 -31.22
C LEU A 24 1.08 20.81 -32.43
N GLU A 25 -0.22 20.86 -32.71
CA GLU A 25 -0.79 21.66 -33.78
C GLU A 25 -0.52 23.15 -33.58
N SER A 26 -0.67 23.66 -32.36
CA SER A 26 -0.28 25.03 -32.03
C SER A 26 1.21 25.27 -32.26
N THR A 27 2.09 24.29 -31.98
CA THR A 27 3.53 24.45 -32.27
C THR A 27 3.84 24.45 -33.77
N PHE A 28 3.09 23.70 -34.57
CA PHE A 28 3.22 23.72 -36.03
C PHE A 28 2.76 25.05 -36.63
N GLU A 29 1.70 25.65 -36.08
CA GLU A 29 1.23 26.98 -36.47
C GLU A 29 2.22 28.09 -36.10
N LEU A 30 2.85 27.98 -34.94
CA LEU A 30 3.83 28.97 -34.45
C LEU A 30 5.26 28.74 -34.96
N ALA A 31 5.48 27.77 -35.86
CA ALA A 31 6.79 27.47 -36.40
C ALA A 31 7.36 28.63 -37.23
N ILE A 32 8.63 28.95 -37.01
CA ILE A 32 9.38 30.04 -37.68
C ILE A 32 10.44 29.39 -38.60
N PRO A 33 10.67 29.90 -39.83
CA PRO A 33 10.14 31.13 -40.45
C PRO A 33 8.76 30.98 -41.13
N LYS A 34 8.23 29.76 -41.28
CA LYS A 34 6.90 29.50 -41.84
C LYS A 34 6.20 28.39 -41.04
N PRO A 35 4.87 28.45 -40.90
CA PRO A 35 4.10 27.40 -40.26
C PRO A 35 4.30 26.07 -40.99
N ILE A 36 4.36 24.99 -40.22
CA ILE A 36 4.45 23.63 -40.77
C ILE A 36 3.05 23.22 -41.21
N THR A 37 2.79 23.32 -42.51
CA THR A 37 1.52 22.90 -43.12
C THR A 37 1.60 21.55 -43.81
N ASP A 38 2.80 21.13 -44.21
CA ASP A 38 3.02 19.88 -44.92
C ASP A 38 2.75 18.66 -44.03
N GLU A 39 1.81 17.81 -44.46
CA GLU A 39 1.39 16.59 -43.78
C GLU A 39 2.54 15.64 -43.51
N ARG A 40 3.47 15.49 -44.47
CA ARG A 40 4.61 14.59 -44.31
C ARG A 40 5.59 15.11 -43.27
N THR A 41 5.82 16.42 -43.25
CA THR A 41 6.64 17.08 -42.24
C THR A 41 6.02 16.94 -40.84
N LYS A 42 4.70 17.17 -40.70
CA LYS A 42 3.98 16.94 -39.43
C LYS A 42 4.10 15.49 -38.96
N TYR A 43 3.90 14.53 -39.85
CA TYR A 43 4.05 13.11 -39.57
C TYR A 43 5.45 12.77 -39.03
N ASN A 44 6.51 13.24 -39.70
CA ASN A 44 7.89 12.99 -39.27
C ASN A 44 8.16 13.53 -37.86
N TYR A 45 7.67 14.74 -37.56
CA TYR A 45 7.78 15.34 -36.23
C TYR A 45 6.99 14.56 -35.17
N CYS A 46 5.79 14.07 -35.50
CA CYS A 46 5.02 13.23 -34.59
C CYS A 46 5.75 11.94 -34.23
N VAL A 47 6.24 11.22 -35.24
CA VAL A 47 6.94 9.94 -35.05
C VAL A 47 8.22 10.14 -34.24
N ALA A 48 8.94 11.24 -34.44
CA ALA A 48 10.16 11.56 -33.70
C ALA A 48 9.93 11.84 -32.20
N HIS A 49 8.74 12.34 -31.84
CA HIS A 49 8.41 12.74 -30.46
C HIS A 49 7.40 11.81 -29.76
N LEU A 50 7.02 10.72 -30.41
CA LEU A 50 6.14 9.71 -29.83
C LEU A 50 6.91 8.91 -28.76
N SER A 51 6.25 8.55 -27.66
CA SER A 51 6.86 7.65 -26.68
C SER A 51 7.04 6.24 -27.27
N PRO A 52 8.03 5.45 -26.80
CA PRO A 52 8.24 4.09 -27.29
C PRO A 52 6.98 3.21 -27.18
N ASP A 53 6.23 3.35 -26.09
CA ASP A 53 5.00 2.60 -25.86
C ASP A 53 3.89 2.97 -26.87
N ALA A 54 3.73 4.26 -27.14
CA ALA A 54 2.77 4.73 -28.14
C ALA A 54 3.19 4.34 -29.56
N ALA A 55 4.49 4.42 -29.88
CA ALA A 55 5.03 3.98 -31.17
C ALA A 55 4.80 2.48 -31.42
N MET A 56 4.89 1.67 -30.37
CA MET A 56 4.55 0.25 -30.44
C MET A 56 3.06 0.02 -30.71
N ALA A 57 2.17 0.83 -30.10
CA ALA A 57 0.73 0.72 -30.30
C ALA A 57 0.26 1.06 -31.73
N VAL A 58 0.96 1.97 -32.42
CA VAL A 58 0.68 2.37 -33.82
C VAL A 58 1.75 1.91 -34.82
N ARG A 59 2.48 0.84 -34.49
CA ARG A 59 3.60 0.33 -35.31
C ARG A 59 3.22 0.06 -36.77
N ASP A 60 2.05 -0.52 -37.00
CA ASP A 60 1.49 -0.79 -38.33
C ASP A 60 1.30 0.50 -39.13
N VAL A 61 0.83 1.56 -38.50
CA VAL A 61 0.65 2.88 -39.12
C VAL A 61 2.00 3.52 -39.46
N ILE A 62 3.02 3.34 -38.59
CA ILE A 62 4.36 3.86 -38.80
C ILE A 62 5.09 3.13 -39.94
N LEU A 63 4.99 1.79 -39.98
CA LEU A 63 5.66 0.95 -40.97
C LEU A 63 4.94 0.92 -42.32
N SER A 64 3.64 1.15 -42.34
CA SER A 64 2.82 1.23 -43.55
C SER A 64 2.10 2.58 -43.62
N PRO A 65 2.84 3.69 -43.84
CA PRO A 65 2.22 5.00 -43.97
C PRO A 65 1.31 4.98 -45.19
N GLY A 66 0.00 5.20 -44.97
CA GLY A 66 -0.94 5.39 -46.07
C GLY A 66 -0.51 6.60 -46.89
N SER A 67 -0.66 6.53 -48.22
CA SER A 67 -0.24 7.61 -49.13
C SER A 67 -1.10 8.88 -49.01
N THR A 68 -2.31 8.74 -48.47
CA THR A 68 -3.28 9.83 -48.34
C THR A 68 -3.33 10.27 -46.89
N ASN A 69 -2.90 11.50 -46.64
CA ASN A 69 -2.93 12.19 -45.34
C ASN A 69 -2.30 11.41 -44.15
N PRO A 70 -0.98 11.18 -44.17
CA PRO A 70 -0.29 10.35 -43.17
C PRO A 70 -0.39 10.91 -41.74
N TYR A 71 -0.41 12.24 -41.57
CA TYR A 71 -0.51 12.85 -40.25
C TYR A 71 -1.89 12.66 -39.64
N SER A 72 -2.94 12.92 -40.42
CA SER A 72 -4.33 12.80 -39.97
C SER A 72 -4.65 11.38 -39.52
N LYS A 73 -4.23 10.38 -40.30
CA LYS A 73 -4.41 8.96 -39.94
C LYS A 73 -3.61 8.59 -38.68
N LEU A 74 -2.37 9.05 -38.56
CA LEU A 74 -1.56 8.79 -37.37
C LEU A 74 -2.20 9.41 -36.12
N LYS A 75 -2.69 10.65 -36.21
CA LYS A 75 -3.40 11.34 -35.13
C LYS A 75 -4.61 10.55 -34.65
N GLU A 76 -5.48 10.13 -35.56
CA GLU A 76 -6.66 9.34 -35.24
C GLU A 76 -6.30 8.00 -34.56
N GLU A 77 -5.34 7.26 -35.12
CA GLU A 77 -4.95 5.95 -34.59
C GLU A 77 -4.22 6.05 -33.24
N VAL A 78 -3.36 7.06 -33.04
CA VAL A 78 -2.70 7.29 -31.75
C VAL A 78 -3.74 7.65 -30.68
N ILE A 79 -4.70 8.53 -30.99
CA ILE A 79 -5.77 8.88 -30.04
C ILE A 79 -6.63 7.65 -29.74
N ALA A 80 -6.98 6.84 -30.74
CA ALA A 80 -7.83 5.67 -30.55
C ALA A 80 -7.15 4.54 -29.75
N ARG A 81 -5.85 4.30 -29.97
CA ARG A 81 -5.12 3.15 -29.37
C ARG A 81 -4.37 3.51 -28.09
N CYS A 82 -3.89 4.74 -27.96
CA CYS A 82 -3.16 5.21 -26.79
C CYS A 82 -4.06 6.01 -25.83
N GLY A 83 -5.21 6.50 -26.28
CA GLY A 83 -6.17 7.18 -25.42
C GLY A 83 -6.85 6.21 -24.46
N GLU A 84 -7.39 6.74 -23.36
CA GLU A 84 -8.27 5.95 -22.50
C GLU A 84 -9.49 5.50 -23.30
N SER A 85 -9.88 4.23 -23.18
CA SER A 85 -11.10 3.80 -23.84
C SER A 85 -12.31 4.46 -23.17
N LYS A 86 -13.35 4.74 -23.95
CA LYS A 86 -14.66 5.22 -23.46
C LYS A 86 -15.16 4.44 -22.22
N SER A 87 -14.97 3.13 -22.22
CA SER A 87 -15.33 2.28 -21.07
C SER A 87 -14.44 2.53 -19.85
N GLN A 88 -13.15 2.79 -20.03
CA GLN A 88 -12.22 3.05 -18.94
C GLN A 88 -12.46 4.42 -18.31
N GLU A 89 -12.77 5.43 -19.12
CA GLU A 89 -13.13 6.78 -18.66
C GLU A 89 -14.35 6.73 -17.73
N ILE A 90 -15.43 6.05 -18.15
CA ILE A 90 -16.63 5.84 -17.31
C ILE A 90 -16.29 5.06 -16.05
N ARG A 91 -15.53 3.96 -16.16
CA ARG A 91 -15.16 3.17 -14.98
C ARG A 91 -14.35 3.99 -13.99
N ARG A 92 -13.42 4.84 -14.44
CA ARG A 92 -12.66 5.74 -13.57
C ARG A 92 -13.53 6.80 -12.93
N LEU A 93 -14.48 7.36 -13.69
CA LEU A 93 -15.45 8.32 -13.17
C LEU A 93 -16.32 7.70 -12.06
N LEU A 94 -16.78 6.45 -12.25
CA LEU A 94 -17.62 5.73 -11.29
C LEU A 94 -16.83 5.11 -10.12
N ALA A 95 -15.58 4.72 -10.35
CA ALA A 95 -14.73 4.14 -9.31
C ALA A 95 -14.41 5.14 -8.20
N GLY A 96 -14.53 6.44 -8.49
CA GLY A 96 -14.25 7.50 -7.55
C GLY A 96 -12.76 7.73 -7.37
N GLU A 97 -12.24 8.77 -8.01
CA GLU A 97 -10.85 9.18 -7.80
C GLU A 97 -10.74 9.87 -6.44
N GLN A 98 -9.89 9.33 -5.56
CA GLN A 98 -9.68 9.88 -4.23
C GLN A 98 -9.18 11.32 -4.34
N LEU A 99 -9.83 12.23 -3.62
CA LEU A 99 -9.46 13.65 -3.57
C LEU A 99 -7.98 13.84 -3.18
N GLY A 100 -7.47 12.99 -2.27
CA GLY A 100 -6.07 13.04 -1.81
C GLY A 100 -5.70 14.43 -1.30
N ASP A 101 -4.55 14.94 -1.74
CA ASP A 101 -4.08 16.31 -1.47
C ASP A 101 -4.50 17.32 -2.55
N ARG A 102 -5.32 16.92 -3.54
CA ARG A 102 -5.74 17.80 -4.65
C ARG A 102 -6.89 18.70 -4.23
N LYS A 103 -6.99 19.86 -4.87
CA LYS A 103 -8.14 20.75 -4.65
C LYS A 103 -9.42 20.13 -5.23
N PRO A 104 -10.57 20.23 -4.54
CA PRO A 104 -11.87 19.85 -5.07
C PRO A 104 -12.17 20.40 -6.47
N SER A 105 -11.79 21.64 -6.78
CA SER A 105 -11.93 22.21 -8.14
C SER A 105 -11.09 21.51 -9.19
N GLU A 106 -9.88 21.05 -8.85
CA GLU A 106 -9.03 20.29 -9.76
C GLU A 106 -9.63 18.91 -10.06
N LEU A 107 -10.10 18.22 -9.01
CA LEU A 107 -10.81 16.95 -9.15
C LEU A 107 -12.05 17.11 -10.05
N PHE A 108 -12.85 18.16 -9.81
CA PHE A 108 -14.04 18.43 -10.59
C PHE A 108 -13.71 18.63 -12.07
N ARG A 109 -12.66 19.40 -12.41
CA ARG A 109 -12.22 19.59 -13.80
C ARG A 109 -11.82 18.29 -14.49
N VAL A 110 -11.17 17.38 -13.76
CA VAL A 110 -10.81 16.06 -14.29
C VAL A 110 -12.07 15.22 -14.55
N MET A 111 -13.03 15.22 -13.63
CA MET A 111 -14.31 14.53 -13.79
C MET A 111 -15.11 15.11 -14.97
N GLN A 112 -15.14 16.43 -15.10
CA GLN A 112 -15.81 17.14 -16.19
C GLN A 112 -15.22 16.74 -17.54
N ARG A 113 -13.89 16.81 -17.70
CA ARG A 113 -13.21 16.38 -18.94
C ARG A 113 -13.58 14.96 -19.35
N ARG A 114 -13.59 14.02 -18.39
CA ARG A 114 -13.96 12.62 -18.65
C ARG A 114 -15.45 12.44 -18.98
N SER A 115 -16.30 13.32 -18.47
CA SER A 115 -17.75 13.26 -18.70
C SER A 115 -18.21 13.86 -20.03
N GLU A 116 -17.45 14.83 -20.58
CA GLU A 116 -17.76 15.50 -21.85
C GLU A 116 -17.84 14.51 -23.01
N SER A 117 -16.96 13.51 -23.03
CA SER A 117 -16.96 12.41 -24.02
C SER A 117 -18.22 11.53 -23.98
N HIS A 118 -19.00 11.58 -22.90
CA HIS A 118 -20.11 10.66 -22.60
C HIS A 118 -21.48 11.31 -22.45
N ASN A 119 -21.58 12.65 -22.56
CA ASN A 119 -22.83 13.38 -22.36
C ASN A 119 -23.51 13.03 -21.03
N VAL A 120 -22.72 12.97 -19.95
CA VAL A 120 -23.21 12.72 -18.60
C VAL A 120 -24.02 13.92 -18.14
N ALA A 121 -25.18 13.67 -17.51
CA ALA A 121 -25.99 14.75 -16.96
C ALA A 121 -25.26 15.49 -15.82
N ASP A 122 -25.35 16.82 -15.80
CA ASP A 122 -24.72 17.67 -14.79
C ASP A 122 -25.15 17.30 -13.35
N SER A 123 -26.39 16.82 -13.18
CA SER A 123 -26.88 16.33 -11.88
C SER A 123 -26.14 15.09 -11.41
N LEU A 124 -25.89 14.14 -12.31
CA LEU A 124 -25.12 12.93 -12.01
C LEU A 124 -23.65 13.26 -11.76
N LEU A 125 -23.08 14.19 -12.52
CA LEU A 125 -21.71 14.65 -12.30
C LEU A 125 -21.56 15.34 -10.94
N LEU A 126 -22.54 16.16 -10.54
CA LEU A 126 -22.60 16.77 -9.21
C LEU A 126 -22.68 15.69 -8.11
N GLU A 127 -23.55 14.69 -8.25
CA GLU A 127 -23.67 13.61 -7.26
C GLU A 127 -22.36 12.80 -7.13
N LEU A 128 -21.75 12.42 -8.25
CA LEU A 128 -20.47 11.72 -8.25
C LEU A 128 -19.38 12.57 -7.61
N PHE A 129 -19.35 13.88 -7.88
CA PHE A 129 -18.41 14.81 -7.26
C PHE A 129 -18.60 14.89 -5.74
N LEU A 130 -19.85 15.03 -5.28
CA LEU A 130 -20.17 15.05 -3.86
C LEU A 130 -19.74 13.76 -3.15
N GLN A 131 -19.90 12.59 -3.78
CA GLN A 131 -19.46 11.31 -3.24
C GLN A 131 -17.94 11.22 -3.01
N GLN A 132 -17.13 11.98 -3.76
CA GLN A 132 -15.67 12.02 -3.58
C GLN A 132 -15.21 12.97 -2.48
N LEU A 133 -16.10 13.83 -1.97
CA LEU A 133 -15.73 14.82 -0.95
C LEU A 133 -15.83 14.24 0.47
N PRO A 134 -15.02 14.74 1.41
CA PRO A 134 -15.17 14.41 2.83
C PRO A 134 -16.57 14.76 3.38
N PRO A 135 -17.08 14.00 4.37
CA PRO A 135 -18.45 14.16 4.87
C PRO A 135 -18.72 15.55 5.47
N ASN A 136 -17.71 16.19 6.06
CA ASN A 136 -17.80 17.56 6.57
C ASN A 136 -18.06 18.58 5.45
N VAL A 137 -17.46 18.39 4.27
CA VAL A 137 -17.69 19.25 3.10
C VAL A 137 -19.08 18.98 2.52
N GLN A 138 -19.47 17.70 2.39
CA GLN A 138 -20.80 17.32 1.90
C GLN A 138 -21.93 17.92 2.74
N SER A 139 -21.81 17.87 4.08
CA SER A 139 -22.82 18.44 4.98
C SER A 139 -23.02 19.95 4.80
N ILE A 140 -21.95 20.69 4.52
CA ILE A 140 -22.02 22.14 4.29
C ILE A 140 -22.61 22.41 2.91
N LEU A 141 -22.18 21.68 1.89
CA LEU A 141 -22.70 21.82 0.52
C LEU A 141 -24.20 21.51 0.44
N ALA A 142 -24.69 20.55 1.23
CA ALA A 142 -26.12 20.22 1.31
C ALA A 142 -27.01 21.38 1.79
N SER A 143 -26.44 22.39 2.47
CA SER A 143 -27.18 23.57 2.93
C SER A 143 -27.26 24.72 1.91
N ILE A 144 -26.54 24.60 0.79
CA ILE A 144 -26.41 25.67 -0.21
C ILE A 144 -27.32 25.36 -1.41
N GLN A 145 -28.40 26.13 -1.58
CA GLN A 145 -29.31 26.01 -2.72
C GLN A 145 -29.43 27.35 -3.48
N PRO A 146 -29.41 27.35 -4.84
CA PRO A 146 -29.17 26.23 -5.75
C PRO A 146 -27.68 25.88 -5.90
N LEU A 147 -27.38 24.58 -5.85
CA LEU A 147 -26.03 24.04 -6.02
C LEU A 147 -25.80 23.59 -7.47
N THR A 148 -24.81 24.19 -8.14
CA THR A 148 -24.27 23.68 -9.41
C THR A 148 -22.94 22.99 -9.13
N ALA A 149 -22.55 22.04 -9.98
CA ALA A 149 -21.30 21.31 -9.83
C ALA A 149 -20.06 22.24 -9.77
N GLN A 150 -20.06 23.28 -10.59
CA GLN A 150 -19.02 24.32 -10.57
C GLN A 150 -18.99 25.10 -9.24
N LYS A 151 -20.14 25.59 -8.76
CA LYS A 151 -20.23 26.28 -7.47
C LYS A 151 -19.86 25.37 -6.29
N ALA A 152 -20.26 24.11 -6.35
CA ALA A 152 -19.90 23.11 -5.35
C ALA A 152 -18.37 22.96 -5.25
N SER A 153 -17.68 22.93 -6.38
CA SER A 153 -16.22 22.84 -6.42
C SER A 153 -15.52 24.07 -5.83
N GLU A 154 -15.99 25.27 -6.14
CA GLU A 154 -15.45 26.54 -5.61
C GLU A 154 -15.68 26.66 -4.09
N VAL A 155 -16.87 26.27 -3.62
CA VAL A 155 -17.20 26.29 -2.20
C VAL A 155 -16.42 25.21 -1.45
N ALA A 156 -16.26 24.02 -2.02
CA ALA A 156 -15.48 22.94 -1.43
C ALA A 156 -14.00 23.35 -1.24
N ASP A 157 -13.40 24.04 -2.22
CA ASP A 157 -12.05 24.60 -2.08
C ASP A 157 -11.97 25.53 -0.87
N ARG A 158 -12.91 26.47 -0.74
CA ARG A 158 -12.95 27.43 0.39
C ARG A 158 -13.15 26.72 1.72
N ILE A 159 -13.99 25.69 1.78
CA ILE A 159 -14.20 24.91 2.99
C ILE A 159 -12.88 24.25 3.40
N LEU A 160 -12.17 23.60 2.47
CA LEU A 160 -10.91 22.93 2.81
C LEU A 160 -9.77 23.90 3.14
N GLU A 161 -9.78 25.11 2.58
CA GLU A 161 -8.83 26.18 2.94
C GLU A 161 -9.10 26.76 4.34
N VAL A 162 -10.37 26.96 4.69
CA VAL A 162 -10.78 27.55 5.99
C VAL A 162 -10.83 26.50 7.11
N THR A 163 -10.91 25.22 6.75
CA THR A 163 -10.84 24.10 7.68
C THR A 163 -9.46 23.44 7.56
N PRO A 164 -8.35 24.10 7.98
CA PRO A 164 -7.10 23.36 8.17
C PRO A 164 -7.44 22.26 9.16
N ALA A 165 -7.16 21.01 8.78
CA ALA A 165 -7.50 19.78 9.51
C ALA A 165 -7.73 20.10 11.00
N GLN A 166 -8.99 20.36 11.37
CA GLN A 166 -9.37 20.45 12.76
C GLN A 166 -9.19 19.02 13.21
N VAL A 167 -7.99 18.75 13.74
CA VAL A 167 -7.65 17.52 14.42
C VAL A 167 -8.84 17.28 15.30
N SER A 168 -9.57 16.24 14.96
CA SER A 168 -10.68 15.77 15.75
C SER A 168 -10.07 15.38 17.10
N ALA A 169 -10.02 16.34 18.03
CA ALA A 169 -9.76 16.08 19.44
C ALA A 169 -10.88 15.21 20.04
N ALA A 170 -11.92 14.90 19.26
CA ALA A 170 -12.96 13.93 19.52
C ALA A 170 -12.92 12.71 18.58
N SER A 171 -11.73 12.23 18.20
CA SER A 171 -11.55 10.83 17.81
C SER A 171 -10.13 10.36 18.18
N LYS A 172 -9.92 10.17 19.49
CA LYS A 172 -8.86 9.30 20.03
C LYS A 172 -9.07 7.81 19.73
N TYR A 173 -9.97 7.47 18.80
CA TYR A 173 -10.08 6.14 18.23
C TYR A 173 -10.15 6.29 16.72
N SER A 174 -9.07 5.85 16.08
CA SER A 174 -8.94 5.52 14.65
C SER A 174 -8.47 6.64 13.71
N SER A 175 -7.15 6.65 13.53
CA SER A 175 -6.41 6.85 12.27
C SER A 175 -6.25 8.26 11.68
N ALA A 176 -5.12 8.89 12.03
CA ALA A 176 -4.25 9.67 11.14
C ALA A 176 -2.81 9.58 11.69
N ASN A 177 -1.92 8.83 11.04
CA ASN A 177 -0.90 9.29 10.09
C ASN A 177 0.31 10.03 10.73
N SER A 178 1.52 9.61 10.31
CA SER A 178 2.82 10.26 10.54
C SER A 178 3.55 9.96 11.85
N ASP A 179 3.96 8.70 12.03
CA ASP A 179 4.87 8.28 13.10
C ASP A 179 6.30 8.09 12.56
N ASN A 180 7.10 9.16 12.46
CA ASN A 180 8.57 9.01 12.38
C ASN A 180 9.28 9.47 13.67
N CYS A 181 8.57 10.18 14.56
CA CYS A 181 9.06 10.52 15.90
C CYS A 181 8.53 9.49 16.93
N SER A 182 7.24 9.17 16.86
CA SER A 182 6.58 8.19 17.73
C SER A 182 6.96 6.74 17.41
N GLU A 183 7.23 6.39 16.14
CA GLU A 183 7.75 5.06 15.78
C GLU A 183 9.16 4.84 16.35
N SER A 184 9.99 5.89 16.42
CA SER A 184 11.30 5.81 17.07
C SER A 184 11.19 5.51 18.56
N GLU A 185 10.23 6.13 19.24
CA GLU A 185 9.96 5.92 20.68
C GLU A 185 9.32 4.56 20.94
N LEU A 186 8.34 4.15 20.13
CA LEU A 186 7.72 2.83 20.19
C LEU A 186 8.70 1.70 19.81
N LEU A 187 9.62 1.93 18.87
CA LEU A 187 10.70 0.97 18.55
C LEU A 187 11.72 0.88 19.67
N LYS A 188 12.00 1.98 20.39
CA LYS A 188 12.82 1.96 21.61
C LYS A 188 12.12 1.17 22.71
N GLU A 189 10.84 1.41 22.93
CA GLU A 189 10.02 0.71 23.93
C GLU A 189 9.89 -0.79 23.58
N LEU A 190 9.66 -1.13 22.30
CA LEU A 190 9.60 -2.53 21.83
C LEU A 190 10.95 -3.22 21.93
N LYS A 191 12.07 -2.53 21.69
CA LYS A 191 13.41 -3.08 21.91
C LYS A 191 13.66 -3.32 23.40
N PHE A 192 13.27 -2.37 24.26
CA PHE A 192 13.39 -2.49 25.70
C PHE A 192 12.57 -3.67 26.24
N LEU A 193 11.28 -3.75 25.88
CA LEU A 193 10.39 -4.85 26.26
C LEU A 193 10.85 -6.21 25.69
N ARG A 194 11.37 -6.26 24.45
CA ARG A 194 11.97 -7.49 23.90
C ARG A 194 13.21 -7.93 24.68
N GLN A 195 14.00 -6.98 25.15
CA GLN A 195 15.19 -7.26 25.95
C GLN A 195 14.82 -7.75 27.35
N GLU A 196 13.85 -7.13 28.00
CA GLU A 196 13.31 -7.54 29.30
C GLU A 196 12.69 -8.94 29.23
N VAL A 197 11.89 -9.24 28.19
CA VAL A 197 11.34 -10.59 27.96
C VAL A 197 12.45 -11.62 27.72
N LYS A 198 13.54 -11.25 27.03
CA LYS A 198 14.70 -12.13 26.81
C LYS A 198 15.44 -12.42 28.12
N GLU A 199 15.58 -11.43 29.01
CA GLU A 199 16.17 -11.60 30.34
C GLU A 199 15.30 -12.45 31.25
N LEU A 200 13.97 -12.23 31.27
CA LEU A 200 13.01 -13.06 31.99
C LEU A 200 13.00 -14.52 31.49
N ARG A 201 13.15 -14.74 30.18
CA ARG A 201 13.31 -16.09 29.62
C ARG A 201 14.65 -16.73 30.01
N ARG A 202 15.74 -15.96 30.04
CA ARG A 202 17.08 -16.44 30.47
C ARG A 202 17.09 -16.79 31.96
N SER A 203 16.49 -15.99 32.83
CA SER A 203 16.42 -16.26 34.27
C SER A 203 15.58 -17.52 34.57
N ARG A 204 14.48 -17.74 33.83
CA ARG A 204 13.72 -19.01 33.90
C ARG A 204 14.46 -20.22 33.35
N SER A 205 15.37 -20.03 32.41
CA SER A 205 16.22 -21.10 31.86
C SER A 205 17.37 -21.47 32.80
N PHE A 206 17.92 -20.49 33.53
CA PHE A 206 18.97 -20.72 34.53
C PHE A 206 18.45 -21.38 35.81
N SER A 207 17.22 -21.10 36.22
CA SER A 207 16.60 -21.76 37.38
C SER A 207 16.16 -23.21 37.12
N ARG A 208 16.01 -23.63 35.86
CA ARG A 208 15.67 -25.04 35.52
C ARG A 208 16.86 -25.99 35.51
N ASN A 209 18.10 -25.49 35.52
CA ASN A 209 19.30 -26.32 35.40
C ASN A 209 20.04 -26.60 36.72
N ARG A 210 19.43 -26.30 37.88
CA ARG A 210 20.07 -26.52 39.20
C ARG A 210 19.47 -27.63 40.07
N PHE A 211 18.54 -28.42 39.56
CA PHE A 211 17.97 -29.53 40.33
C PHE A 211 17.79 -30.81 39.50
N ASN A 212 18.91 -31.39 39.04
CA ASN A 212 18.98 -32.85 39.00
C ASN A 212 20.42 -33.36 38.93
N SER A 213 21.10 -33.33 40.07
CA SER A 213 22.23 -34.22 40.36
C SER A 213 21.92 -34.98 41.63
N ARG A 214 20.86 -35.78 41.61
CA ARG A 214 20.73 -36.89 42.57
C ARG A 214 21.68 -37.98 42.12
N ASN A 215 22.92 -37.91 42.61
CA ASN A 215 23.83 -39.05 42.65
C ASN A 215 23.07 -40.23 43.28
N ARG A 216 22.64 -41.17 42.44
CA ARG A 216 22.19 -42.49 42.87
C ARG A 216 23.39 -43.19 43.49
N GLY A 217 23.52 -43.04 44.81
CA GLY A 217 24.49 -43.74 45.60
C GLY A 217 24.35 -45.25 45.41
N LYS A 218 25.47 -45.88 45.05
CA LYS A 218 25.69 -47.33 45.08
C LYS A 218 25.09 -47.92 46.36
N SER A 219 24.20 -48.89 46.22
CA SER A 219 23.79 -49.75 47.33
C SER A 219 25.02 -50.42 47.94
N PRO A 220 25.23 -50.38 49.27
CA PRO A 220 26.31 -51.12 49.92
C PRO A 220 26.06 -52.61 49.79
N LYS A 221 27.08 -53.37 49.34
CA LYS A 221 27.08 -54.84 49.37
C LYS A 221 27.17 -55.32 50.84
N PRO A 222 26.55 -56.46 51.19
CA PRO A 222 26.51 -56.93 52.57
C PRO A 222 27.91 -57.37 53.02
N THR A 223 28.35 -56.88 54.18
CA THR A 223 29.61 -57.26 54.81
C THR A 223 29.38 -58.39 55.83
N ALA A 224 30.10 -59.49 55.64
CA ALA A 224 30.46 -60.58 56.56
C ALA A 224 29.36 -61.35 57.33
N SER A 225 28.24 -60.74 57.70
CA SER A 225 27.03 -61.43 58.10
C SER A 225 26.07 -61.42 56.91
N ASN A 226 25.53 -62.57 56.51
CA ASN A 226 24.61 -62.72 55.38
C ASN A 226 23.24 -62.07 55.67
N LEU A 227 23.21 -60.84 56.16
CA LEU A 227 22.03 -60.08 56.54
C LEU A 227 21.71 -59.04 55.46
N CYS A 228 20.44 -58.95 55.09
CA CYS A 228 19.98 -57.92 54.15
C CYS A 228 20.03 -56.53 54.81
N TRP A 229 20.03 -55.46 54.01
CA TRP A 229 20.12 -54.08 54.51
C TRP A 229 19.08 -53.75 55.59
N TYR A 230 17.86 -54.28 55.47
CA TYR A 230 16.80 -54.07 56.45
C TYR A 230 17.13 -54.72 57.81
N HIS A 231 17.69 -55.94 57.82
CA HIS A 231 18.12 -56.59 59.05
C HIS A 231 19.43 -56.05 59.61
N TYR A 232 20.33 -55.56 58.76
CA TYR A 232 21.53 -54.85 59.21
C TYR A 232 21.16 -53.55 59.95
N LYS A 233 20.15 -52.81 59.45
CA LYS A 233 19.78 -51.51 60.01
C LYS A 233 18.76 -51.59 61.15
N PHE A 234 17.85 -52.57 61.11
CA PHE A 234 16.69 -52.63 62.02
C PHE A 234 16.60 -53.93 62.84
N ALA A 235 17.49 -54.91 62.61
CA ALA A 235 17.53 -56.19 63.31
C ALA A 235 16.14 -56.87 63.39
N GLU A 236 15.75 -57.40 64.55
CA GLU A 236 14.47 -58.11 64.81
C GLU A 236 13.22 -57.27 64.52
N LYS A 237 13.34 -55.94 64.45
CA LYS A 237 12.22 -55.03 64.15
C LYS A 237 11.98 -54.83 62.66
N ALA A 238 12.76 -55.48 61.80
CA ALA A 238 12.59 -55.39 60.35
C ALA A 238 11.28 -56.07 59.91
N ARG A 239 10.42 -55.29 59.25
CA ARG A 239 9.14 -55.77 58.68
C ARG A 239 9.28 -56.39 57.28
N LYS A 240 10.44 -56.20 56.64
CA LYS A 240 10.72 -56.68 55.28
C LYS A 240 12.08 -57.37 55.25
N CYS A 241 12.11 -58.57 54.69
CA CYS A 241 13.31 -59.37 54.45
C CYS A 241 13.53 -59.52 52.94
N ILE A 242 14.77 -59.38 52.47
CA ILE A 242 15.16 -59.70 51.08
C ILE A 242 16.14 -60.86 51.14
N GLN A 243 15.81 -61.96 50.47
CA GLN A 243 16.66 -63.15 50.37
C GLN A 243 17.80 -62.93 49.35
N PRO A 244 19.00 -63.52 49.56
CA PRO A 244 19.37 -64.42 50.65
C PRO A 244 19.73 -63.66 51.94
N CYS A 245 18.99 -63.91 53.03
CA CYS A 245 19.22 -63.34 54.34
C CYS A 245 19.19 -64.46 55.40
N SER A 246 20.22 -64.56 56.22
CA SER A 246 20.36 -65.57 57.26
C SER A 246 19.57 -65.24 58.55
N PHE A 247 18.69 -64.23 58.51
CA PHE A 247 17.87 -63.83 59.65
C PHE A 247 16.58 -64.65 59.72
N GLN A 248 16.34 -65.34 60.84
CA GLN A 248 15.13 -66.15 61.05
C GLN A 248 14.05 -65.39 61.83
N GLY A 249 12.92 -65.15 61.16
CA GLY A 249 11.73 -64.51 61.72
C GLY A 249 11.66 -63.01 61.43
N ASN A 250 10.59 -62.56 60.79
CA ASN A 250 10.18 -61.16 60.83
C ASN A 250 8.99 -61.05 61.77
N LEU A 251 8.84 -59.92 62.47
CA LEU A 251 7.58 -59.57 63.11
C LEU A 251 6.55 -59.33 61.98
N ASN A 252 5.83 -60.39 61.62
CA ASN A 252 4.70 -60.35 60.71
C ASN A 252 3.65 -59.43 61.34
N GLY A 253 3.49 -58.22 60.79
CA GLY A 253 2.33 -57.40 61.09
C GLY A 253 1.10 -58.08 60.50
N GLN A 254 0.34 -58.79 61.34
CA GLN A 254 -1.09 -58.98 61.13
C GLN A 254 -1.78 -57.64 61.41
N GLU A 255 -2.62 -57.27 60.44
CA GLU A 255 -3.54 -56.12 60.38
C GLU A 255 -2.94 -54.71 60.20
#